data_AF-A0A924UGQ1-F1
#
_entry.id   AF-A0A924UGQ1-F1
#
_cell.length_a   1.000
_cell.length_b   1.000
_cell.length_c   1.000
_cell.angle_alpha   90.00
_cell.angle_beta   90.00
_cell.angle_gamma   90.00
#
_symmetry.space_group_name_H-M   'P 1'
#
loop_
_entity.id
_entity.type
_entity.pdbx_description
1 polymer ?
#
loop_
_entity_poly.entity_id
_entity_poly.type
_entity_poly.pdbx_seq_one_letter_code
_entity_poly.pdbx_strand_id
1 'polypeptide(L)' 'MSGSDTGRRRRWTDDEKVRIVEESHRAGVTLAKVARRHEISRSMLYDWRYRHKLGLLGCPAPFVR' A
#
# COMPACT_ATOMS: atom_id res chain seq x y z
N MET A 1 -0.53 26.92 -21.99
CA MET A 1 0.46 25.83 -21.90
C MET A 1 0.02 24.93 -20.77
N SER A 2 -0.46 23.73 -21.11
CA SER A 2 -1.08 22.79 -20.17
C SER A 2 -0.08 22.36 -19.09
N GLY A 3 -0.53 22.41 -17.83
CA GLY A 3 0.29 22.07 -16.68
C GLY A 3 0.88 20.66 -16.81
N SER A 4 2.18 20.57 -16.62
CA SER A 4 2.88 19.30 -16.42
C SER A 4 2.36 18.67 -15.12
N ASP A 5 1.44 17.71 -15.23
CA ASP A 5 1.12 16.79 -14.14
C ASP A 5 2.36 15.92 -13.88
N THR A 6 3.27 16.44 -13.07
CA THR A 6 4.47 15.72 -12.65
C THR A 6 4.07 14.65 -11.64
N GLY A 7 3.59 13.51 -12.15
CA GLY A 7 3.72 12.18 -11.55
C GLY A 7 3.62 12.14 -10.03
N ARG A 8 2.51 12.61 -9.46
CA ARG A 8 2.32 12.59 -8.01
C ARG A 8 2.13 11.14 -7.58
N ARG A 9 3.24 10.47 -7.21
CA ARG A 9 3.25 9.11 -6.65
C ARG A 9 2.12 8.98 -5.65
N ARG A 10 1.15 8.10 -5.96
CA ARG A 10 -0.04 7.85 -5.15
C ARG A 10 0.38 7.65 -3.70
N ARG A 11 -0.14 8.47 -2.79
CA ARG A 11 0.06 8.29 -1.35
C ARG A 11 -0.97 7.29 -0.85
N TRP A 12 -0.52 6.32 -0.06
CA TRP A 12 -1.35 5.31 0.58
C TRP A 12 -1.48 5.64 2.05
N THR A 13 -2.70 5.84 2.52
CA THR A 13 -3.02 5.91 3.95
C THR A 13 -2.79 4.55 4.60
N ASP A 14 -2.64 4.51 5.92
CA ASP A 14 -2.42 3.24 6.60
C ASP A 14 -3.62 2.29 6.48
N ASP A 15 -4.84 2.82 6.48
CA ASP A 15 -6.05 2.04 6.22
C ASP A 15 -6.05 1.41 4.82
N GLU A 16 -5.61 2.15 3.79
CA GLU A 16 -5.49 1.57 2.45
C GLU A 16 -4.41 0.50 2.39
N LYS A 17 -3.26 0.70 3.07
CA LYS A 17 -2.20 -0.32 3.14
C LYS A 17 -2.72 -1.59 3.82
N VAL A 18 -3.48 -1.46 4.92
CA VAL A 18 -4.11 -2.59 5.63
C VAL A 18 -5.04 -3.34 4.69
N ARG A 19 -5.95 -2.65 3.98
CA ARG A 19 -6.87 -3.29 3.02
C ARG A 19 -6.14 -4.08 1.93
N ILE A 20 -5.04 -3.54 1.41
CA ILE A 20 -4.22 -4.23 0.39
C ILE A 20 -3.51 -5.44 0.98
N VAL A 21 -2.97 -5.31 2.20
CA VAL A 21 -2.33 -6.42 2.91
C VAL A 21 -3.35 -7.55 3.13
N GLU A 22 -4.53 -7.25 3.65
CA GLU A 22 -5.62 -8.20 3.84
C GLU A 22 -6.05 -8.87 2.53
N GLU A 23 -6.18 -8.11 1.44
CA GLU A 23 -6.46 -8.67 0.12
C GLU A 23 -5.38 -9.70 -0.27
N SER A 24 -4.10 -9.40 -0.02
CA SER A 24 -2.99 -10.31 -0.31
C SER A 24 -2.94 -11.59 0.52
N HIS A 25 -3.73 -11.67 1.60
CA HIS A 25 -3.86 -12.85 2.44
C HIS A 25 -5.01 -13.78 2.01
N ARG A 26 -5.85 -13.37 1.06
CA ARG A 26 -6.95 -14.21 0.56
C ARG A 26 -6.41 -15.46 -0.16
N ALA A 27 -7.11 -16.57 -0.02
CA ALA A 27 -6.78 -17.79 -0.75
C ALA A 27 -6.90 -17.57 -2.26
N GLY A 28 -5.96 -18.13 -3.03
CA GLY A 28 -5.99 -18.07 -4.50
C GLY A 28 -5.55 -16.74 -5.14
N VAL A 29 -5.11 -15.75 -4.35
CA VAL A 29 -4.43 -14.56 -4.91
C VAL A 29 -2.91 -14.65 -4.70
N THR A 30 -2.18 -14.05 -5.64
CA THR A 30 -0.72 -13.90 -5.52
C THR A 30 -0.36 -12.46 -5.22
N LEU A 31 0.77 -12.26 -4.52
CA LEU A 31 1.34 -10.93 -4.27
C LEU A 31 1.52 -10.12 -5.56
N ALA A 32 1.92 -10.77 -6.66
CA ALA A 32 2.08 -10.12 -7.95
C ALA A 32 0.74 -9.60 -8.52
N LYS A 33 -0.35 -10.37 -8.36
CA LYS A 33 -1.69 -9.97 -8.83
C LYS A 33 -2.22 -8.78 -8.04
N VAL A 34 -2.06 -8.80 -6.71
CA VAL A 34 -2.48 -7.70 -5.83
C VAL A 34 -1.63 -6.45 -6.09
N ALA A 35 -0.31 -6.59 -6.18
CA ALA A 35 0.59 -5.48 -6.47
C ALA A 35 0.26 -4.78 -7.81
N ARG A 36 -0.03 -5.56 -8.86
CA ARG A 36 -0.45 -5.02 -10.17
C ARG A 36 -1.80 -4.30 -10.12
N ARG A 37 -2.78 -4.84 -9.37
CA ARG A 37 -4.10 -4.22 -9.21
C ARG A 37 -4.01 -2.85 -8.55
N HIS A 38 -3.09 -2.69 -7.61
CA HIS A 38 -2.88 -1.45 -6.86
C HIS A 38 -1.72 -0.62 -7.39
N GLU A 39 -1.14 -0.96 -8.55
CA GLU A 39 -0.04 -0.21 -9.17
C GLU A 39 1.17 0.03 -8.22
N ILE A 40 1.43 -0.93 -7.34
CA ILE A 40 2.57 -0.92 -6.41
C ILE A 40 3.59 -1.99 -6.80
N SER A 41 4.82 -1.85 -6.30
CA SER A 41 5.82 -2.90 -6.43
C SER A 41 5.52 -4.06 -5.48
N ARG A 42 5.94 -5.27 -5.86
CA ARG A 42 5.87 -6.46 -4.99
C ARG A 42 6.64 -6.25 -3.68
N SER A 43 7.80 -5.58 -3.75
CA SER A 43 8.63 -5.29 -2.57
C SER A 43 7.93 -4.36 -1.58
N MET A 44 7.19 -3.35 -2.07
CA MET A 44 6.36 -2.48 -1.24
C MET A 44 5.26 -3.25 -0.52
N LEU A 45 4.58 -4.17 -1.22
CA LEU A 45 3.57 -5.03 -0.61
C LEU A 45 4.17 -6.03 0.41
N TYR A 46 5.37 -6.54 0.17
CA TYR A 46 6.09 -7.36 1.15
C TYR A 46 6.43 -6.59 2.43
N ASP A 47 6.97 -5.39 2.30
CA ASP A 47 7.25 -4.49 3.43
C ASP A 47 5.98 -4.18 4.22
N TRP A 48 4.86 -3.92 3.56
CA TRP A 48 3.59 -3.68 4.24
C TRP A 48 3.07 -4.89 4.98
N ARG A 49 3.17 -6.10 4.43
CA ARG A 49 2.81 -7.34 5.15
C ARG A 49 3.66 -7.53 6.40
N TYR A 50 4.95 -7.22 6.31
CA TYR A 50 5.85 -7.29 7.44
C TYR A 50 5.47 -6.27 8.52
N ARG A 51 5.26 -5.00 8.15
CA ARG A 51 4.82 -3.94 9.09
C ARG A 51 3.46 -4.22 9.71
N HIS A 52 2.51 -4.75 8.93
CA HIS A 52 1.20 -5.17 9.42
C HIS A 52 1.32 -6.27 10.48
N LYS A 53 2.17 -7.29 10.23
CA LYS A 53 2.45 -8.35 11.20
C LYS A 53 3.03 -7.81 12.50
N LEU A 54 3.79 -6.72 12.43
CA LEU A 54 4.35 -6.02 13.60
C LEU A 54 3.40 -5.01 14.25
N GLY A 55 2.17 -4.83 13.74
CA GLY A 55 1.23 -3.83 14.25
C GLY A 55 1.58 -2.37 13.90
N LEU A 56 2.46 -2.16 12.93
CA LEU A 56 2.95 -0.84 12.50
C LEU A 56 2.08 -0.20 11.39
N LEU A 57 1.04 -0.89 10.93
CA LEU A 57 0.05 -0.36 10.00
C LEU A 57 -1.31 -0.32 10.68
N GLY A 58 -2.07 0.76 10.52
CA GLY A 58 -3.41 0.94 11.10
C GLY A 58 -3.48 1.93 12.26
N CYS A 59 -2.34 2.47 12.72
CA CYS A 59 -2.33 3.68 13.53
C CYS A 59 -2.23 4.86 12.57
N PRO A 60 -3.29 5.68 12.36
CA PRO A 60 -3.11 6.93 11.64
C PRO A 60 -2.11 7.74 12.45
N ALA A 61 -0.86 7.80 11.97
CA ALA A 61 0.15 8.62 12.62
C ALA A 61 -0.47 10.01 12.84
N PRO A 62 -0.51 10.53 14.08
CA PRO A 62 -0.98 11.89 14.28
C PRO A 62 -0.09 12.74 13.40
N PHE A 63 -0.71 13.39 12.43
CA PHE A 63 -0.06 14.32 11.53
C PHE A 63 0.75 15.30 12.40
N VAL A 64 2.07 15.13 12.47
CA VAL A 64 2.93 16.17 13.01
C VAL A 64 3.44 16.93 11.79
N ARG A 65 2.97 18.17 11.67
CA ARG A 65 3.42 19.13 10.67
C ARG A 65 4.71 19.79 11.12
#